data_AF-A0A3Q9NZT2-F1
#
_entry.id   AF-A0A3Q9NZT2-F1
#
_cell.length_a   1.000
_cell.length_b   1.000
_cell.length_c   1.000
_cell.angle_alpha   90.00
_cell.angle_beta   90.00
_cell.angle_gamma   90.00
#
_symmetry.space_group_name_H-M   'P 1'
#
loop_
_entity.id
_entity.type
_entity.pdbx_description
1 polymer ?
#
loop_
_entity_poly.entity_id
_entity_poly.type
_entity_poly.pdbx_seq_one_letter_code
_entity_poly.pdbx_strand_id
1 'polypeptide(L)'
;MATFLSSYIHTDPYRGTATDLVDSLKDVDVGEQEPEYSNFAFGILGQALATVTDSSYGELVRNRITEPLGMTDTYVPGSAEGLSHGYTASGLPAAPWTLGGTAPSGAIRSTAHDMSIWLRATMDGSAPGATSIQPREDYRLIVIESVEPV
;
A
#
# COMPACT_ATOMS: atom_id res chain seq x y z
N MET A 1 23.05 1.53 1.76
CA MET A 1 23.69 2.36 0.71
C MET A 1 22.76 2.65 -0.48
N ALA A 2 22.00 1.66 -0.99
CA ALA A 2 21.13 1.80 -2.16
C ALA A 2 19.98 2.83 -1.99
N THR A 3 19.37 2.91 -0.80
CA THR A 3 18.24 3.83 -0.50
C THR A 3 18.63 5.31 -0.56
N PHE A 4 19.83 5.65 -0.08
CA PHE A 4 20.35 7.03 -0.12
C PHE A 4 20.67 7.49 -1.53
N LEU A 5 21.29 6.62 -2.35
CA LEU A 5 21.46 6.90 -3.77
C LEU A 5 20.11 7.01 -4.49
N SER A 6 19.13 6.16 -4.18
CA SER A 6 17.80 6.20 -4.81
C SER A 6 17.04 7.50 -4.51
N SER A 7 17.15 8.02 -3.28
CA SER A 7 16.61 9.32 -2.91
C SER A 7 17.33 10.47 -3.64
N TYR A 8 18.64 10.35 -3.81
CA TYR A 8 19.48 11.31 -4.52
C TYR A 8 19.31 11.28 -6.05
N ILE A 9 18.99 10.13 -6.64
CA ILE A 9 18.78 9.94 -8.10
C ILE A 9 17.30 9.82 -8.49
N HIS A 10 16.39 10.03 -7.54
CA HIS A 10 14.93 10.04 -7.73
C HIS A 10 14.33 8.74 -8.32
N THR A 11 14.94 7.60 -8.03
CA THR A 11 14.44 6.27 -8.43
C THR A 11 13.64 5.60 -7.33
N ASP A 12 12.90 4.53 -7.66
CA ASP A 12 12.20 3.70 -6.66
C ASP A 12 13.21 3.04 -5.69
N PRO A 13 13.16 3.36 -4.38
CA PRO A 13 14.07 2.77 -3.40
C PRO A 13 13.69 1.33 -3.02
N TYR A 14 12.49 0.86 -3.33
CA TYR A 14 11.95 -0.44 -2.94
C TYR A 14 12.10 -1.45 -4.09
N ARG A 15 13.34 -1.87 -4.34
CA ARG A 15 13.68 -2.78 -5.46
C ARG A 15 13.82 -4.25 -5.06
N GLY A 16 13.63 -4.56 -3.78
CA GLY A 16 13.70 -5.92 -3.26
C GLY A 16 12.57 -6.81 -3.79
N THR A 17 12.82 -8.10 -3.89
CA THR A 17 11.83 -9.11 -4.26
C THR A 17 10.94 -9.48 -3.08
N ALA A 18 9.85 -10.22 -3.33
CA ALA A 18 9.03 -10.79 -2.27
C ALA A 18 9.85 -11.70 -1.34
N THR A 19 10.78 -12.48 -1.89
CA THR A 19 11.70 -13.34 -1.13
C THR A 19 12.60 -12.51 -0.22
N ASP A 20 13.23 -11.45 -0.74
CA ASP A 20 14.11 -10.59 0.06
C ASP A 20 13.34 -9.96 1.24
N LEU A 21 12.10 -9.53 0.99
CA LEU A 21 11.22 -8.98 2.02
C LEU A 21 10.90 -10.01 3.10
N VAL A 22 10.50 -11.22 2.71
CA VAL A 22 10.16 -12.30 3.66
C VAL A 22 11.38 -12.78 4.44
N ASP A 23 12.54 -12.91 3.79
CA ASP A 23 13.78 -13.30 4.46
C ASP A 23 14.22 -12.28 5.52
N SER A 24 13.94 -10.99 5.29
CA SER A 24 14.23 -9.92 6.25
C SER A 24 13.46 -10.06 7.58
N LEU A 25 12.39 -10.87 7.65
CA LEU A 25 11.70 -11.17 8.92
C LEU A 25 12.61 -11.80 9.97
N LYS A 26 13.66 -12.52 9.54
CA LYS A 26 14.61 -13.19 10.44
C LYS A 26 15.42 -12.19 11.29
N ASP A 27 15.51 -10.95 10.83
CA ASP A 27 16.30 -9.89 11.44
C ASP A 27 15.44 -8.89 12.24
N VAL A 28 14.13 -9.15 12.37
CA VAL A 28 13.20 -8.26 13.08
C VAL A 28 13.09 -8.66 14.54
N ASP A 29 13.46 -7.74 15.43
CA ASP A 29 13.18 -7.85 16.86
C ASP A 29 11.71 -7.49 17.13
N VAL A 30 10.98 -8.39 17.80
CA VAL A 30 9.58 -8.16 18.17
C VAL A 30 9.52 -7.43 19.51
N GLY A 31 9.06 -6.18 19.46
CA GLY A 31 8.82 -5.33 20.64
C GLY A 31 7.47 -5.58 21.31
N GLU A 32 7.05 -4.63 22.15
CA GLU A 32 5.72 -4.64 22.76
C GLU A 32 4.61 -4.44 21.72
N GLN A 33 3.41 -4.93 22.02
CA GLN A 33 2.27 -4.82 21.12
C GLN A 33 1.65 -3.42 21.20
N GLU A 34 2.16 -2.51 20.38
CA GLU A 34 1.64 -1.15 20.25
C GLU A 34 1.21 -0.85 18.81
N PRO A 35 0.18 0.00 18.59
CA PRO A 35 -0.22 0.40 17.26
C PRO A 35 0.84 1.29 16.60
N GLU A 36 1.49 0.76 15.56
CA GLU A 36 2.48 1.50 14.79
C GLU A 36 2.22 1.41 13.29
N TYR A 37 2.50 2.50 12.57
CA TYR A 37 2.46 2.50 11.11
C TYR A 37 3.64 1.71 10.56
N SER A 38 3.37 0.67 9.77
CA SER A 38 4.44 -0.18 9.21
C SER A 38 4.17 -0.63 7.78
N ASN A 39 4.81 0.04 6.82
CA ASN A 39 4.84 -0.41 5.42
C ASN A 39 5.43 -1.80 5.27
N PHE A 40 6.44 -2.12 6.10
CA PHE A 40 7.05 -3.45 6.12
C PHE A 40 6.03 -4.53 6.47
N ALA A 41 5.25 -4.35 7.53
CA ALA A 41 4.22 -5.30 7.95
C ALA A 41 3.14 -5.49 6.88
N PHE A 42 2.68 -4.41 6.23
CA PHE A 42 1.72 -4.50 5.13
C PHE A 42 2.30 -5.22 3.90
N GLY A 43 3.58 -4.97 3.58
CA GLY A 43 4.32 -5.71 2.57
C GLY A 43 4.30 -7.22 2.85
N ILE A 44 4.68 -7.62 4.07
CA ILE A 44 4.68 -9.02 4.51
C ILE A 44 3.27 -9.63 4.47
N LEU A 45 2.27 -8.92 4.97
CA LEU A 45 0.88 -9.39 4.96
C LEU A 45 0.40 -9.69 3.54
N GLY A 46 0.67 -8.80 2.58
CA GLY A 46 0.30 -9.02 1.19
C GLY A 46 1.01 -10.21 0.55
N GLN A 47 2.29 -10.42 0.86
CA GLN A 47 3.03 -11.60 0.37
C GLN A 47 2.54 -12.91 1.03
N ALA A 48 2.18 -12.86 2.31
CA ALA A 48 1.58 -14.01 3.00
C ALA A 48 0.22 -14.38 2.38
N LEU A 49 -0.61 -13.38 2.08
CA LEU A 49 -1.89 -13.58 1.38
C LEU A 49 -1.67 -14.18 -0.01
N ALA A 50 -0.76 -13.62 -0.80
CA ALA A 50 -0.40 -14.13 -2.12
C ALA A 50 0.00 -15.62 -2.05
N THR A 51 0.88 -15.96 -1.10
CA THR A 51 1.38 -17.32 -0.88
C THR A 51 0.27 -18.30 -0.51
N VAL A 52 -0.58 -17.97 0.47
CA VAL A 52 -1.63 -18.90 0.94
C VAL A 52 -2.74 -19.10 -0.10
N THR A 53 -2.91 -18.15 -1.02
CA THR A 53 -3.91 -18.24 -2.09
C THR A 53 -3.37 -18.77 -3.41
N ASP A 54 -2.06 -19.02 -3.52
CA ASP A 54 -1.39 -19.35 -4.78
C ASP A 54 -1.75 -18.35 -5.89
N SER A 55 -1.63 -17.05 -5.59
CA SER A 55 -1.98 -15.95 -6.50
C SER A 55 -1.05 -14.76 -6.26
N SER A 56 -0.89 -13.88 -7.24
CA SER A 56 -0.16 -12.63 -7.02
C SER A 56 -1.00 -11.63 -6.21
N TYR A 57 -0.35 -10.68 -5.53
CA TYR A 57 -1.05 -9.60 -4.83
C TYR A 57 -1.93 -8.77 -5.79
N GLY A 58 -1.45 -8.51 -7.01
CA GLY A 58 -2.23 -7.80 -8.02
C GLY A 58 -3.50 -8.53 -8.44
N GLU A 59 -3.44 -9.86 -8.59
CA GLU A 59 -4.62 -10.69 -8.86
C GLU A 59 -5.58 -10.72 -7.67
N LEU A 60 -5.08 -10.74 -6.43
CA LEU A 60 -5.93 -10.65 -5.25
C LEU A 60 -6.70 -9.33 -5.19
N VAL A 61 -6.01 -8.20 -5.41
CA VAL A 61 -6.66 -6.88 -5.49
C VAL A 61 -7.69 -6.86 -6.60
N ARG A 62 -7.36 -7.41 -7.78
CA ARG A 62 -8.29 -7.49 -8.91
C ARG A 62 -9.53 -8.31 -8.58
N ASN A 63 -9.34 -9.59 -8.27
CA ASN A 63 -10.42 -10.57 -8.17
C ASN A 63 -11.29 -10.34 -6.93
N ARG A 64 -10.73 -9.78 -5.85
CA ARG A 64 -11.47 -9.61 -4.59
C ARG A 64 -12.01 -8.22 -4.38
N ILE A 65 -11.43 -7.18 -5.01
CA ILE A 65 -11.82 -5.79 -4.75
C ILE A 65 -12.27 -5.11 -6.05
N THR A 66 -11.38 -4.96 -7.03
CA THR A 66 -11.63 -4.04 -8.14
C THR A 66 -12.60 -4.58 -9.17
N GLU A 67 -12.56 -5.88 -9.50
CA GLU A 67 -13.55 -6.51 -10.39
C GLU A 67 -14.97 -6.52 -9.80
N PRO A 68 -15.19 -6.99 -8.55
CA PRO A 68 -16.52 -6.95 -7.92
C PRO A 68 -17.13 -5.55 -7.82
N LEU A 69 -16.29 -4.52 -7.67
CA LEU A 69 -16.72 -3.13 -7.55
C LEU A 69 -16.76 -2.39 -8.90
N GLY A 70 -16.27 -2.98 -9.99
CA GLY A 70 -16.20 -2.32 -11.30
C GLY A 70 -15.18 -1.16 -11.36
N MET A 71 -14.11 -1.22 -10.57
CA MET A 71 -13.02 -0.23 -10.54
C MET A 71 -11.98 -0.53 -11.63
N THR A 72 -12.33 -0.28 -12.89
CA THR A 72 -11.55 -0.71 -14.06
C THR A 72 -10.23 0.02 -14.26
N ASP A 73 -10.05 1.19 -13.65
CA ASP A 73 -8.82 1.99 -13.73
C ASP A 73 -7.96 1.83 -12.45
N THR A 74 -8.27 0.83 -11.63
CA THR A 74 -7.55 0.53 -10.38
C THR A 74 -6.77 -0.77 -10.48
N TYR A 75 -5.46 -0.71 -10.30
CA TYR A 75 -4.57 -1.87 -10.47
C TYR A 75 -3.28 -1.75 -9.67
N VAL A 76 -2.61 -2.89 -9.46
CA VAL A 76 -1.23 -2.95 -8.96
C VAL A 76 -0.28 -3.05 -10.16
N PRO A 77 0.62 -2.08 -10.38
CA PRO A 77 1.54 -2.11 -11.52
C PRO A 77 2.64 -3.15 -11.32
N GLY A 78 2.93 -3.94 -12.35
CA GLY A 78 4.06 -4.89 -12.36
C GLY A 78 5.39 -4.27 -12.78
N SER A 79 5.36 -3.12 -13.49
CA SER A 79 6.55 -2.39 -13.92
C SER A 79 6.27 -0.89 -14.00
N ALA A 80 7.34 -0.10 -14.08
CA ALA A 80 7.27 1.36 -14.22
C ALA A 80 6.90 1.82 -15.65
N GLU A 81 6.86 0.90 -16.61
CA GLU A 81 6.66 1.22 -18.02
C GLU A 81 5.25 1.76 -18.27
N GLY A 82 5.17 2.92 -18.92
CA GLY A 82 3.89 3.58 -19.22
C GLY A 82 3.18 4.23 -18.02
N LEU A 83 3.76 4.19 -16.82
CA LEU A 83 3.19 4.85 -15.65
C LEU A 83 3.42 6.37 -15.67
N SER A 84 2.44 7.11 -15.16
CA SER A 84 2.61 8.54 -14.87
C SER A 84 3.62 8.76 -13.74
N HIS A 85 4.46 9.79 -13.89
CA HIS A 85 5.49 10.12 -12.93
C HIS A 85 5.06 11.29 -12.03
N GLY A 86 5.65 11.36 -10.84
CA GLY A 86 5.48 12.50 -9.95
C GLY A 86 6.48 13.61 -10.24
N TYR A 87 6.49 14.62 -9.37
CA TYR A 87 7.53 15.64 -9.33
C TYR A 87 8.08 15.76 -7.91
N THR A 88 9.37 16.03 -7.80
CA THR A 88 10.05 16.39 -6.56
C THR A 88 9.64 17.80 -6.11
N ALA A 89 9.95 18.17 -4.86
CA ALA A 89 9.69 19.51 -4.35
C ALA A 89 10.40 20.63 -5.16
N SER A 90 11.49 20.31 -5.84
CA SER A 90 12.22 21.23 -6.73
C SER A 90 11.67 21.24 -8.17
N GLY A 91 10.60 20.48 -8.46
CA GLY A 91 9.96 20.41 -9.77
C GLY A 91 10.60 19.44 -10.76
N LEU A 92 11.59 18.64 -10.34
CA LEU A 92 12.18 17.60 -11.20
C LEU A 92 11.27 16.37 -11.29
N PRO A 93 11.19 15.68 -12.44
CA PRO A 93 10.47 14.41 -12.56
C PRO A 93 10.95 13.37 -11.53
N ALA A 94 10.01 12.71 -10.85
CA ALA A 94 10.27 11.62 -9.91
C ALA A 94 9.77 10.30 -10.48
N ALA A 95 10.63 9.28 -10.54
CA ALA A 95 10.27 8.00 -11.14
C ALA A 95 9.04 7.36 -10.47
N PRO A 96 8.15 6.71 -11.23
CA PRO A 96 7.00 6.04 -10.65
C PRO A 96 7.45 4.83 -9.84
N TRP A 97 7.03 4.77 -8.58
CA TRP A 97 7.31 3.65 -7.70
C TRP A 97 6.31 2.51 -7.95
N THR A 98 6.84 1.29 -8.09
CA THR A 98 6.06 0.05 -8.12
C THR A 98 6.26 -0.77 -6.85
N LEU A 99 7.23 -0.39 -6.02
CA LEU A 99 7.50 -0.95 -4.70
C LEU A 99 7.91 -2.43 -4.67
N GLY A 100 8.12 -3.09 -5.81
CA GLY A 100 8.64 -4.46 -5.87
C GLY A 100 7.89 -5.44 -4.94
N GLY A 101 8.64 -6.18 -4.12
CA GLY A 101 8.08 -7.08 -3.10
C GLY A 101 7.23 -6.37 -2.03
N THR A 102 7.41 -5.07 -1.81
CA THR A 102 6.59 -4.26 -0.91
C THR A 102 5.41 -3.59 -1.62
N ALA A 103 5.07 -3.97 -2.86
CA ALA A 103 3.86 -3.51 -3.55
C ALA A 103 2.58 -3.47 -2.68
N PRO A 104 2.33 -4.44 -1.78
CA PRO A 104 1.17 -4.40 -0.90
C PRO A 104 1.09 -3.19 0.04
N SER A 105 2.20 -2.50 0.31
CA SER A 105 2.23 -1.36 1.23
C SER A 105 1.76 -0.04 0.60
N GLY A 106 1.58 0.03 -0.73
CA GLY A 106 1.16 1.28 -1.36
C GLY A 106 1.30 1.41 -2.88
N ALA A 107 1.46 0.31 -3.63
CA ALA A 107 1.67 0.41 -5.07
C ALA A 107 0.39 0.56 -5.91
N ILE A 108 -0.79 0.43 -5.30
CA ILE A 108 -2.07 0.52 -6.02
C ILE A 108 -2.19 1.88 -6.71
N ARG A 109 -2.50 1.85 -8.01
CA ARG A 109 -2.87 3.01 -8.81
C ARG A 109 -4.38 3.01 -8.97
N SER A 110 -4.98 4.18 -8.89
CA SER A 110 -6.43 4.37 -8.97
C SER A 110 -6.73 5.75 -9.55
N THR A 111 -7.97 5.94 -9.99
CA THR A 111 -8.55 7.25 -10.29
C THR A 111 -9.37 7.75 -9.11
N ALA A 112 -9.67 9.06 -9.08
CA ALA A 112 -10.60 9.63 -8.11
C ALA A 112 -12.02 9.04 -8.25
N HIS A 113 -12.42 8.70 -9.48
CA HIS A 113 -13.67 8.03 -9.77
C HIS A 113 -13.75 6.67 -9.08
N ASP A 114 -12.77 5.80 -9.30
CA ASP A 114 -12.76 4.45 -8.72
C ASP A 114 -12.64 4.49 -7.19
N MET A 115 -11.83 5.39 -6.65
CA MET A 115 -11.75 5.59 -5.20
C MET A 115 -13.10 6.01 -4.61
N SER A 116 -13.92 6.76 -5.35
CA SER A 116 -15.28 7.12 -4.92
C SER A 116 -16.24 5.92 -4.88
N ILE A 117 -16.08 4.96 -5.80
CA ILE A 117 -16.83 3.70 -5.80
C ILE A 117 -16.46 2.89 -4.55
N TRP A 118 -15.15 2.69 -4.33
CA TRP A 118 -14.66 1.96 -3.17
C TRP A 118 -15.10 2.59 -1.85
N LEU A 119 -15.01 3.91 -1.73
CA LEU A 119 -15.43 4.64 -0.53
C LEU A 119 -16.92 4.46 -0.25
N ARG A 120 -17.78 4.60 -1.27
CA ARG A 120 -19.23 4.39 -1.12
C ARG A 120 -19.56 2.97 -0.69
N ALA A 121 -19.00 1.98 -1.39
CA ALA A 121 -19.21 0.57 -1.08
C ALA A 121 -18.65 0.19 0.32
N THR A 122 -17.59 0.86 0.77
CA THR A 122 -17.06 0.63 2.12
C THR A 122 -18.00 1.22 3.18
N MET A 123 -18.51 2.44 2.96
CA MET A 123 -19.43 3.10 3.90
C MET A 123 -20.79 2.42 4.00
N ASP A 124 -21.31 1.87 2.89
CA ASP A 124 -22.59 1.15 2.88
C ASP A 124 -22.46 -0.33 3.31
N GLY A 125 -21.23 -0.81 3.54
CA GLY A 125 -20.95 -2.17 3.96
C GLY A 125 -20.98 -3.22 2.85
N SER A 126 -21.16 -2.82 1.58
CA SER A 126 -21.24 -3.73 0.43
C SER A 126 -19.88 -4.11 -0.16
N ALA A 127 -18.83 -3.33 0.11
CA ALA A 127 -17.49 -3.65 -0.36
C ALA A 127 -16.98 -4.97 0.25
N PRO A 128 -16.29 -5.81 -0.53
CA PRO A 128 -15.58 -6.96 0.03
C PRO A 128 -14.61 -6.50 1.12
N GLY A 129 -14.79 -7.03 2.33
CA GLY A 129 -13.98 -6.64 3.48
C GLY A 129 -14.43 -5.36 4.21
N ALA A 130 -15.56 -4.73 3.86
CA ALA A 130 -16.03 -3.49 4.48
C ALA A 130 -16.09 -3.51 6.02
N THR A 131 -16.26 -4.68 6.63
CA THR A 131 -16.14 -4.88 8.07
C THR A 131 -14.79 -4.43 8.68
N SER A 132 -13.75 -4.21 7.86
CA SER A 132 -12.43 -3.73 8.31
C SER A 132 -12.46 -2.30 8.86
N ILE A 133 -13.51 -1.53 8.58
CA ILE A 133 -13.67 -0.18 9.16
C ILE A 133 -14.14 -0.22 10.61
N GLN A 134 -14.59 -1.38 11.10
CA GLN A 134 -14.98 -1.55 12.50
C GLN A 134 -13.72 -1.66 13.35
N PRO A 135 -13.56 -0.81 14.38
CA PRO A 135 -12.47 -0.96 15.33
C PRO A 135 -12.49 -2.37 15.93
N ARG A 136 -11.35 -3.05 15.92
CA ARG A 136 -11.20 -4.36 16.55
C ARG A 136 -10.79 -4.28 18.01
N GLU A 137 -10.18 -3.17 18.40
CA GLU A 137 -9.80 -2.85 19.77
C GLU A 137 -10.05 -1.36 20.00
N ASP A 138 -10.26 -0.98 21.27
CA ASP A 138 -10.39 0.41 21.70
C ASP A 138 -9.01 1.06 21.73
N TYR A 139 -8.46 1.36 20.55
CA TYR A 139 -7.29 2.21 20.45
C TYR A 139 -7.72 3.64 20.72
N ARG A 140 -7.35 4.18 21.88
CA ARG A 140 -7.55 5.59 22.20
C ARG A 140 -6.68 6.41 21.25
N LEU A 141 -7.26 6.81 20.11
CA LEU A 141 -6.62 7.77 19.22
C LEU A 141 -6.19 8.95 20.08
N ILE A 142 -4.90 9.28 20.03
CA ILE A 142 -4.48 10.65 20.34
C ILE A 142 -5.15 11.47 19.24
N VAL A 143 -6.38 11.92 19.51
CA VAL A 143 -7.01 12.97 18.74
C VAL A 143 -6.02 14.12 18.84
N ILE A 144 -5.41 14.46 17.70
CA ILE A 144 -4.80 15.77 17.54
C ILE A 144 -5.98 16.72 17.70
N GLU A 145 -6.19 17.23 18.92
CA GLU A 145 -7.15 18.30 19.16
C GLU A 145 -6.85 19.38 18.13
N SER A 146 -7.91 19.75 17.42
CA SER A 146 -7.92 20.79 16.42
C SER A 146 -7.08 21.98 16.88
N VAL A 147 -6.08 22.34 16.07
CA VAL A 147 -5.47 23.66 16.15
C VAL A 147 -6.61 24.67 15.98
N GLU A 148 -6.95 25.37 17.06
CA GLU A 148 -7.90 26.49 16.96
C GLU A 148 -7.32 27.55 16.01
N PRO A 149 -8.16 28.15 15.14
CA PRO A 149 -7.69 29.17 14.22
C PRO A 149 -7.25 30.43 14.99
N VAL A 150 -6.07 30.95 14.63
CA VAL A 150 -5.53 32.25 15.08
C VAL A 150 -6.34 33.40 14.51
#